data_AF-A0A2V9CKY0-F1
#
_entry.id   AF-A0A2V9CKY0-F1
#
_cell.length_a   1.000
_cell.length_b   1.000
_cell.length_c   1.000
_cell.angle_alpha   90.00
_cell.angle_beta   90.00
_cell.angle_gamma   90.00
#
_symmetry.space_group_name_H-M   'P 1'
#
loop_
_entity.id
_entity.type
_entity.pdbx_description
1 polymer ?
#
loop_
_entity_poly.entity_id
_entity_poly.type
_entity_poly.pdbx_seq_one_letter_code
_entity_poly.pdbx_strand_id
1 'polypeptide(L)'
;MTRTRTRLLLIVIAVIVVGAMSASGQQAAKSNSYAAEQSSAGRAAYLANCAACHMPDLKGSNEALPLAGANFMSTWRNRTTRDLFDRISTSMPPDKAGSIGEQDVVAIVAFILLSNGATAGTQPLTATSAIGIGEIANGEMPATARQEAPAQAAAPTARARQAGPPAGITISGEVKDYVPVTDEMLRRPDPNDWLMIRGNYQAWNHTALTQVTKDNVRDLRLAWVWAMNEGGANEPSPLVHNGIIYLPNPGNIVQALDARTGELIWETRASSGGQQSGGTGAMRNLAIYQDKVFVATTNAHLVALNARTGDTVWDVAQYAARRRRDLDHGKL
;
A
#
# COMPACT_ATOMS: atom_id res chain seq x y z
N MET A 1 -3.51 99.40 -39.64
CA MET A 1 -3.07 98.09 -40.16
C MET A 1 -4.10 97.05 -39.77
N THR A 2 -4.80 96.53 -40.77
CA THR A 2 -5.91 95.57 -40.70
C THR A 2 -5.44 94.11 -40.77
N ARG A 3 -6.36 93.21 -40.35
CA ARG A 3 -6.46 91.74 -40.57
C ARG A 3 -5.95 90.88 -39.41
N THR A 4 -6.81 90.29 -38.57
CA THR A 4 -7.79 89.18 -38.78
C THR A 4 -7.12 87.84 -39.09
N ARG A 5 -7.62 86.79 -38.40
CA ARG A 5 -7.60 85.33 -38.69
C ARG A 5 -6.69 84.53 -37.74
N THR A 6 -7.02 83.38 -37.18
CA THR A 6 -8.18 82.46 -37.26
C THR A 6 -7.91 81.28 -36.29
N ARG A 7 -8.96 80.84 -35.56
CA ARG A 7 -9.25 79.49 -35.00
C ARG A 7 -8.17 78.73 -34.19
N LEU A 8 -8.54 78.34 -32.96
CA LEU A 8 -8.50 76.92 -32.58
C LEU A 8 -9.64 76.58 -31.59
N LEU A 9 -10.36 75.52 -31.95
CA LEU A 9 -11.48 74.90 -31.26
C LEU A 9 -10.95 74.18 -30.00
N LEU A 10 -11.48 74.46 -28.81
CA LEU A 10 -11.28 73.61 -27.62
C LEU A 10 -12.54 72.75 -27.45
N ILE A 11 -12.41 71.47 -27.83
CA ILE A 11 -13.40 70.44 -27.55
C ILE A 11 -13.23 69.99 -26.10
N VAL A 12 -14.29 70.11 -25.32
CA VAL A 12 -14.44 69.56 -23.98
C VAL A 12 -14.57 68.03 -24.10
N ILE A 13 -13.60 67.27 -23.58
CA ILE A 13 -13.74 65.84 -23.33
C ILE A 13 -14.02 65.65 -21.84
N ALA A 14 -15.27 65.30 -21.52
CA ALA A 14 -15.67 64.84 -20.20
C ALA A 14 -15.11 63.42 -19.97
N VAL A 15 -14.24 63.26 -18.97
CA VAL A 15 -13.77 61.95 -18.52
C VAL A 15 -14.82 61.38 -17.56
N ILE A 16 -15.61 60.41 -18.05
CA ILE A 16 -16.44 59.56 -17.20
C ILE A 16 -15.55 58.46 -16.64
N VAL A 17 -15.17 58.56 -15.37
CA VAL A 17 -14.54 57.46 -14.63
C VAL A 17 -15.64 56.48 -14.22
N VAL A 18 -15.81 55.41 -15.00
CA VAL A 18 -16.57 54.23 -14.55
C VAL A 18 -15.67 53.46 -13.59
N GLY A 19 -15.92 53.60 -12.29
CA GLY A 19 -15.32 52.74 -11.29
C GLY A 19 -15.81 51.31 -11.47
N ALA A 20 -14.98 50.46 -12.06
CA ALA A 20 -15.18 49.02 -12.04
C ALA A 20 -14.97 48.54 -10.59
N MET A 21 -16.06 48.46 -9.81
CA MET A 21 -16.04 47.66 -8.59
C MET A 21 -15.85 46.22 -9.02
N SER A 22 -14.64 45.70 -8.82
CA SER A 22 -14.40 44.27 -8.88
C SER A 22 -15.26 43.63 -7.81
N ALA A 23 -16.38 43.05 -8.20
CA ALA A 23 -17.09 42.09 -7.40
C ALA A 23 -16.14 40.90 -7.24
N SER A 24 -15.39 40.89 -6.13
CA SER A 24 -14.77 39.68 -5.62
C SER A 24 -15.90 38.68 -5.45
N GLY A 25 -16.03 37.75 -6.39
CA GLY A 25 -16.86 36.58 -6.22
C GLY A 25 -16.30 35.84 -5.01
N GLN A 26 -16.84 36.11 -3.82
CA GLN A 26 -16.78 35.18 -2.71
C GLN A 26 -17.51 33.94 -3.21
N GLN A 27 -16.73 33.00 -3.73
CA GLN A 27 -17.20 31.64 -3.92
C GLN A 27 -17.69 31.18 -2.56
N ALA A 28 -19.01 31.02 -2.43
CA ALA A 28 -19.64 30.59 -1.20
C ALA A 28 -18.88 29.36 -0.69
N ALA A 29 -18.27 29.49 0.50
CA ALA A 29 -17.65 28.37 1.18
C ALA A 29 -18.69 27.25 1.23
N LYS A 30 -18.39 26.09 0.64
CA LYS A 30 -19.21 24.90 0.81
C LYS A 30 -19.35 24.68 2.32
N SER A 31 -20.52 24.99 2.84
CA SER A 31 -20.82 24.91 4.25
C SER A 31 -20.95 23.44 4.63
N ASN A 32 -20.47 23.11 5.83
CA ASN A 32 -20.84 21.94 6.64
C ASN A 32 -20.00 20.67 6.46
N SER A 33 -18.75 20.64 6.96
CA SER A 33 -18.05 19.37 7.17
C SER A 33 -17.82 19.03 8.65
N TYR A 34 -17.22 19.94 9.44
CA TYR A 34 -16.98 19.82 10.89
C TYR A 34 -16.53 21.18 11.45
N ALA A 35 -16.60 21.40 12.78
CA ALA A 35 -16.04 22.60 13.42
C ALA A 35 -14.51 22.49 13.53
N ALA A 36 -13.77 23.58 13.28
CA ALA A 36 -12.30 23.56 13.16
C ALA A 36 -11.62 22.91 14.38
N GLU A 37 -12.09 23.23 15.58
CA GLU A 37 -11.61 22.69 16.85
C GLU A 37 -11.70 21.15 16.92
N GLN A 38 -12.70 20.54 16.27
CA GLN A 38 -12.86 19.08 16.24
C GLN A 38 -11.74 18.40 15.45
N SER A 39 -11.25 19.03 14.38
CA SER A 39 -10.14 18.45 13.60
C SER A 39 -8.81 18.53 14.35
N SER A 40 -8.57 19.61 15.11
CA SER A 40 -7.39 19.74 15.97
C SER A 40 -7.42 18.75 17.14
N ALA A 41 -8.56 18.64 17.85
CA ALA A 41 -8.74 17.63 18.89
C ALA A 41 -8.63 16.20 18.33
N GLY A 42 -9.18 16.00 17.14
CA GLY A 42 -9.16 14.74 16.40
C GLY A 42 -7.76 14.26 16.05
N ARG A 43 -6.86 15.19 15.72
CA ARG A 43 -5.45 14.86 15.48
C ARG A 43 -4.78 14.29 16.74
N ALA A 44 -5.03 14.88 17.91
CA ALA A 44 -4.47 14.39 19.17
C ALA A 44 -5.01 12.99 19.50
N ALA A 45 -6.32 12.80 19.39
CA ALA A 45 -6.96 11.49 19.59
C ALA A 45 -6.46 10.44 18.56
N TYR A 46 -6.25 10.85 17.30
CA TYR A 46 -5.69 9.99 16.25
C TYR A 46 -4.26 9.52 16.58
N LEU A 47 -3.39 10.45 17.01
CA LEU A 47 -2.02 10.09 17.37
C LEU A 47 -1.97 9.13 18.56
N ALA A 48 -2.88 9.28 19.52
CA ALA A 48 -2.96 8.43 20.70
C ALA A 48 -3.50 7.02 20.39
N ASN A 49 -4.45 6.88 19.47
CA ASN A 49 -5.22 5.64 19.30
C ASN A 49 -5.00 4.92 17.97
N CYS A 50 -4.57 5.62 16.92
CA CYS A 50 -4.58 5.11 15.54
C CYS A 50 -3.20 5.09 14.89
N ALA A 51 -2.32 6.04 15.24
CA ALA A 51 -1.06 6.26 14.54
C ALA A 51 -0.06 5.09 14.63
N ALA A 52 -0.18 4.21 15.62
CA ALA A 52 0.64 3.01 15.73
C ALA A 52 0.50 2.09 14.51
N CYS A 53 -0.69 2.04 13.89
CA CYS A 53 -0.94 1.22 12.70
C CYS A 53 -1.16 2.09 11.45
N HIS A 54 -1.90 3.20 11.57
CA HIS A 54 -2.22 4.05 10.42
C HIS A 54 -1.15 5.11 10.08
N MET A 55 -0.04 5.11 10.83
CA MET A 55 1.06 6.07 10.77
C MET A 55 0.66 7.51 11.14
N PRO A 56 1.57 8.33 11.70
CA PRO A 56 1.27 9.73 12.00
C PRO A 56 0.84 10.57 10.78
N ASP A 57 1.25 10.18 9.57
CA ASP A 57 0.94 10.84 8.30
C ASP A 57 -0.26 10.24 7.53
N LEU A 58 -1.03 9.35 8.18
CA LEU A 58 -2.22 8.67 7.65
C LEU A 58 -1.96 7.76 6.44
N LYS A 59 -0.70 7.48 6.10
CA LYS A 59 -0.37 6.61 4.97
C LYS A 59 -0.63 5.14 5.22
N GLY A 60 -0.97 4.75 6.45
CA GLY A 60 -1.10 3.35 6.78
C GLY A 60 0.25 2.64 6.91
N SER A 61 0.24 1.49 7.58
CA SER A 61 1.34 0.54 7.60
C SER A 61 0.77 -0.88 7.62
N ASN A 62 1.41 -1.81 6.92
CA ASN A 62 1.04 -3.22 6.88
C ASN A 62 -0.45 -3.45 6.50
N GLU A 63 -1.27 -3.89 7.45
CA GLU A 63 -2.71 -4.21 7.29
C GLU A 63 -3.62 -2.98 7.43
N ALA A 64 -3.11 -1.90 8.01
CA ALA A 64 -3.84 -0.68 8.22
C ALA A 64 -3.79 0.19 6.97
N LEU A 65 -4.91 0.25 6.24
CA LEU A 65 -5.03 1.02 5.01
C LEU A 65 -4.76 2.52 5.24
N PRO A 66 -4.29 3.25 4.20
CA PRO A 66 -4.19 4.70 4.25
C PRO A 66 -5.56 5.32 4.54
N LEU A 67 -5.60 6.26 5.48
CA LEU A 67 -6.82 6.99 5.85
C LEU A 67 -6.94 8.32 5.11
N ALA A 68 -6.01 8.61 4.21
CA ALA A 68 -6.08 9.74 3.30
C ALA A 68 -5.73 9.35 1.86
N GLY A 69 -6.12 10.19 0.89
CA GLY A 69 -5.74 9.99 -0.50
C GLY A 69 -6.71 9.14 -1.31
N ALA A 70 -6.24 8.70 -2.49
CA ALA A 70 -7.04 7.92 -3.43
C ALA A 70 -7.59 6.62 -2.83
N ASN A 71 -6.85 5.96 -1.93
CA ASN A 71 -7.27 4.73 -1.26
C ASN A 71 -8.44 4.96 -0.29
N PHE A 72 -8.39 6.04 0.48
CA PHE A 72 -9.52 6.44 1.31
C PHE A 72 -10.73 6.75 0.43
N MET A 73 -10.55 7.56 -0.60
CA MET A 73 -11.66 7.98 -1.46
C MET A 73 -12.27 6.84 -2.28
N SER A 74 -11.51 5.82 -2.69
CA SER A 74 -12.09 4.67 -3.41
C SER A 74 -13.08 3.88 -2.53
N THR A 75 -12.84 3.86 -1.21
CA THR A 75 -13.66 3.14 -0.25
C THR A 75 -14.81 3.99 0.31
N TRP A 76 -14.54 5.27 0.58
CA TRP A 76 -15.41 6.12 1.41
C TRP A 76 -16.19 7.17 0.62
N ARG A 77 -15.86 7.44 -0.65
CA ARG A 77 -16.54 8.50 -1.45
C ARG A 77 -18.06 8.35 -1.51
N ASN A 78 -18.57 7.12 -1.60
CA ASN A 78 -20.00 6.82 -1.70
C ASN A 78 -20.64 6.46 -0.34
N ARG A 79 -19.99 6.83 0.77
CA ARG A 79 -20.43 6.59 2.14
C ARG A 79 -20.57 7.90 2.89
N THR A 80 -21.15 7.82 4.07
CA THR A 80 -21.39 8.97 4.95
C THR A 80 -20.37 9.05 6.08
N THR A 81 -20.30 10.22 6.71
CA THR A 81 -19.55 10.45 7.95
C THR A 81 -20.02 9.56 9.10
N ARG A 82 -21.32 9.21 9.13
CA ARG A 82 -21.88 8.24 10.07
C ARG A 82 -21.30 6.83 9.86
N ASP A 83 -21.17 6.38 8.61
CA ASP A 83 -20.59 5.06 8.31
C ASP A 83 -19.12 4.98 8.77
N LEU A 84 -18.38 6.09 8.62
CA LEU A 84 -17.00 6.17 9.07
C LEU A 84 -16.89 6.17 10.60
N PHE A 85 -17.76 6.93 11.28
CA PHE A 85 -17.89 6.88 12.74
C PHE A 85 -18.20 5.47 13.23
N ASP A 86 -19.15 4.78 12.61
CA ASP A 86 -19.56 3.42 13.00
C ASP A 86 -18.43 2.41 12.81
N ARG A 87 -17.69 2.51 11.71
CA ARG A 87 -16.51 1.65 11.52
C ARG A 87 -15.47 1.88 12.62
N ILE A 88 -15.13 3.12 12.93
CA ILE A 88 -14.10 3.40 13.94
C ILE A 88 -14.58 2.94 15.32
N SER A 89 -15.79 3.33 15.74
CA SER A 89 -16.31 3.02 17.07
C SER A 89 -16.50 1.52 17.32
N THR A 90 -16.90 0.75 16.31
CA THR A 90 -17.23 -0.68 16.51
C THR A 90 -16.06 -1.63 16.35
N SER A 91 -14.95 -1.20 15.74
CA SER A 91 -13.92 -2.15 15.29
C SER A 91 -12.49 -1.63 15.37
N MET A 92 -12.29 -0.40 15.82
CA MET A 92 -10.96 0.17 16.01
C MET A 92 -10.77 0.59 17.47
N PRO A 93 -9.57 0.36 18.03
CA PRO A 93 -8.48 -0.47 17.49
C PRO A 93 -8.84 -1.98 17.46
N PRO A 94 -8.26 -2.80 16.56
CA PRO A 94 -8.64 -4.22 16.42
C PRO A 94 -8.44 -5.07 17.67
N ASP A 95 -7.46 -4.73 18.51
CA ASP A 95 -7.18 -5.40 19.78
C ASP A 95 -8.14 -4.95 20.90
N LYS A 96 -8.80 -3.79 20.74
CA LYS A 96 -9.66 -3.15 21.76
C LYS A 96 -10.84 -2.40 21.12
N ALA A 97 -11.65 -3.11 20.35
CA ALA A 97 -12.83 -2.53 19.70
C ALA A 97 -13.77 -1.86 20.73
N GLY A 98 -14.26 -0.66 20.43
CA GLY A 98 -15.14 0.10 21.33
C GLY A 98 -14.46 0.80 22.50
N SER A 99 -13.13 0.82 22.55
CA SER A 99 -12.38 1.46 23.66
C SER A 99 -12.25 2.98 23.54
N ILE A 100 -12.46 3.55 22.35
CA ILE A 100 -12.35 5.00 22.11
C ILE A 100 -13.68 5.66 22.44
N GLY A 101 -13.65 6.73 23.26
CA GLY A 101 -14.85 7.48 23.63
C GLY A 101 -15.52 8.15 22.42
N GLU A 102 -16.85 8.28 22.45
CA GLU A 102 -17.64 8.81 21.33
C GLU A 102 -17.12 10.16 20.81
N GLN A 103 -16.83 11.10 21.72
CA GLN A 103 -16.35 12.43 21.36
C GLN A 103 -14.99 12.37 20.64
N ASP A 104 -14.11 11.46 21.08
CA ASP A 104 -12.81 11.25 20.44
C ASP A 104 -12.98 10.63 19.05
N VAL A 105 -13.92 9.69 18.87
CA VAL A 105 -14.23 9.13 17.55
C VAL A 105 -14.77 10.22 16.61
N VAL A 106 -15.71 11.06 17.05
CA VAL A 106 -16.22 12.20 16.26
C VAL A 106 -15.08 13.13 15.85
N ALA A 107 -14.18 13.46 16.78
CA ALA A 107 -13.03 14.29 16.51
C ALA A 107 -12.07 13.64 15.50
N ILE A 108 -11.78 12.34 15.64
CA ILE A 108 -10.96 11.57 14.70
C ILE A 108 -11.57 11.60 13.29
N VAL A 109 -12.90 11.45 13.16
CA VAL A 109 -13.59 11.57 11.86
C VAL A 109 -13.37 12.95 11.26
N ALA A 110 -13.51 14.03 12.04
CA ALA A 110 -13.24 15.40 11.56
C ALA A 110 -11.78 15.57 11.08
N PHE A 111 -10.82 15.00 11.78
CA PHE A 111 -9.40 15.02 11.37
C PHE A 111 -9.14 14.23 10.07
N ILE A 112 -9.76 13.07 9.90
CA ILE A 112 -9.66 12.28 8.66
C ILE A 112 -10.29 13.05 7.48
N LEU A 113 -11.43 13.72 7.69
CA LEU A 113 -12.06 14.56 6.67
C LEU A 113 -11.16 15.73 6.25
N LEU A 114 -10.59 16.46 7.23
CA LEU A 114 -9.59 17.51 6.97
C LEU A 114 -8.44 16.96 6.12
N SER A 115 -7.92 15.79 6.50
CA SER A 115 -6.80 15.12 5.83
C SER A 115 -7.12 14.69 4.38
N ASN A 116 -8.39 14.70 3.99
CA ASN A 116 -8.89 14.40 2.64
C ASN A 116 -9.50 15.61 1.92
N GLY A 117 -9.19 16.83 2.38
CA GLY A 117 -9.55 18.06 1.67
C GLY A 117 -10.89 18.67 2.07
N ALA A 118 -11.57 18.14 3.08
CA ALA A 118 -12.78 18.77 3.60
C ALA A 118 -12.46 20.04 4.38
N THR A 119 -13.23 21.10 4.11
CA THR A 119 -13.06 22.43 4.71
C THR A 119 -13.92 22.60 5.94
N ALA A 120 -13.33 23.02 7.05
CA ALA A 120 -14.05 23.31 8.29
C ALA A 120 -15.25 24.26 8.05
N GLY A 121 -16.34 24.01 8.77
CA GLY A 121 -17.56 24.80 8.78
C GLY A 121 -17.92 25.28 10.18
N THR A 122 -19.14 25.79 10.34
CA THR A 122 -19.63 26.34 11.62
C THR A 122 -20.52 25.36 12.40
N GLN A 123 -20.93 24.26 11.79
CA GLN A 123 -21.75 23.23 12.43
C GLN A 123 -20.85 22.09 12.93
N PRO A 124 -20.93 21.72 14.23
CA PRO A 124 -20.15 20.61 14.74
C PRO A 124 -20.64 19.28 14.15
N LEU A 125 -19.68 18.42 13.79
CA LEU A 125 -19.97 17.03 13.48
C LEU A 125 -20.42 16.33 14.77
N THR A 126 -21.43 15.47 14.69
CA THR A 126 -21.90 14.63 15.81
C THR A 126 -21.85 13.16 15.41
N ALA A 127 -22.01 12.26 16.39
CA ALA A 127 -22.04 10.82 16.13
C ALA A 127 -23.16 10.41 15.14
N THR A 128 -24.21 11.24 14.99
CA THR A 128 -25.34 10.99 14.09
C THR A 128 -25.27 11.79 12.79
N SER A 129 -24.23 12.61 12.57
CA SER A 129 -24.06 13.34 11.31
C SER A 129 -23.84 12.36 10.15
N ALA A 130 -24.64 12.48 9.08
CA ALA A 130 -24.62 11.59 7.92
C ALA A 130 -24.35 12.34 6.61
N ILE A 131 -23.31 13.17 6.59
CA ILE A 131 -22.87 13.92 5.40
C ILE A 131 -22.14 12.98 4.43
N GLY A 132 -22.42 13.06 3.13
CA GLY A 132 -21.73 12.26 2.11
C GLY A 132 -20.25 12.67 1.98
N ILE A 133 -19.34 11.73 2.20
CA ILE A 133 -17.89 12.02 2.22
C ILE A 133 -17.42 12.54 0.86
N GLY A 134 -17.92 11.98 -0.24
CA GLY A 134 -17.58 12.45 -1.60
C GLY A 134 -18.06 13.87 -1.93
N GLU A 135 -18.98 14.44 -1.15
CA GLU A 135 -19.51 15.79 -1.36
C GLU A 135 -18.58 16.87 -0.77
N ILE A 136 -17.88 16.50 0.30
CA ILE A 136 -17.06 17.39 1.11
C ILE A 136 -15.55 17.12 1.01
N ALA A 137 -15.12 15.91 0.63
CA ALA A 137 -13.72 15.52 0.54
C ALA A 137 -13.34 15.13 -0.90
N ASN A 138 -12.12 15.46 -1.32
CA ASN A 138 -11.58 15.14 -2.63
C ASN A 138 -10.40 14.15 -2.59
N GLY A 139 -9.87 13.85 -1.40
CA GLY A 139 -8.71 12.99 -1.21
C GLY A 139 -7.38 13.74 -1.30
N GLU A 140 -7.38 15.07 -1.43
CA GLU A 140 -6.17 15.88 -1.48
C GLU A 140 -5.96 16.57 -0.13
N MET A 141 -4.88 16.20 0.57
CA MET A 141 -4.58 16.79 1.88
C MET A 141 -4.22 18.27 1.74
N PRO A 142 -4.94 19.21 2.40
CA PRO A 142 -4.64 20.63 2.36
C PRO A 142 -3.22 20.94 2.86
N ALA A 143 -2.59 21.99 2.33
CA ALA A 143 -1.27 22.42 2.78
C ALA A 143 -1.25 22.81 4.27
N THR A 144 -2.36 23.35 4.79
CA THR A 144 -2.54 23.69 6.21
C THR A 144 -2.48 22.44 7.11
N ALA A 145 -3.09 21.34 6.68
CA ALA A 145 -3.02 20.05 7.39
C ALA A 145 -1.60 19.43 7.34
N ARG A 146 -0.80 19.75 6.32
CA ARG A 146 0.62 19.34 6.24
C ARG A 146 1.55 20.15 7.16
N GLN A 147 1.22 21.41 7.46
CA GLN A 147 2.07 22.31 8.24
C GLN A 147 1.94 22.12 9.76
N GLU A 148 0.84 21.53 10.24
CA GLU A 148 0.64 21.21 11.67
C GLU A 148 1.20 19.85 12.10
N ALA A 149 1.81 19.10 11.18
CA ALA A 149 2.66 17.97 11.54
C ALA A 149 3.93 18.52 12.22
N PRO A 150 4.31 18.06 13.44
CA PRO A 150 5.56 18.51 14.03
C PRO A 150 6.67 18.15 13.05
N ALA A 151 7.52 19.13 12.75
CA ALA A 151 8.79 18.88 12.08
C ALA A 151 9.45 17.72 12.81
N GLN A 152 9.55 16.57 12.15
CA GLN A 152 10.31 15.44 12.67
C GLN A 152 11.68 15.99 13.07
N ALA A 153 12.05 15.82 14.34
CA ALA A 153 13.41 16.08 14.78
C ALA A 153 14.31 15.34 13.79
N ALA A 154 15.14 16.10 13.07
CA ALA A 154 15.98 15.56 12.02
C ALA A 154 16.87 14.47 12.62
N ALA A 155 16.54 13.21 12.34
CA ALA A 155 17.50 12.13 12.49
C ALA A 155 18.72 12.49 11.63
N PRO A 156 19.95 12.26 12.12
CA PRO A 156 21.14 12.62 11.37
C PRO A 156 21.06 11.96 10.00
N THR A 157 21.29 12.75 8.95
CA THR A 157 21.20 12.35 7.56
C THR A 157 22.18 11.21 7.29
N ALA A 158 21.72 9.98 7.47
CA ALA A 158 22.27 8.85 6.75
C ALA A 158 22.12 9.22 5.28
N ARG A 159 23.24 9.57 4.66
CA ARG A 159 23.34 9.91 3.25
C ARG A 159 22.78 8.71 2.48
N ALA A 160 21.50 8.81 2.11
CA ALA A 160 20.84 7.81 1.29
C ALA A 160 21.66 7.71 0.01
N ARG A 161 22.45 6.64 -0.11
CA ARG A 161 22.92 6.22 -1.42
C ARG A 161 21.65 5.88 -2.18
N GLN A 162 21.24 6.79 -3.06
CA GLN A 162 20.31 6.50 -4.14
C GLN A 162 20.96 5.46 -5.05
N ALA A 163 20.93 4.21 -4.62
CA ALA A 163 20.97 3.06 -5.51
C ALA A 163 19.58 2.45 -5.38
N GLY A 164 18.80 2.45 -6.46
CA GLY A 164 17.63 1.58 -6.51
C GLY A 164 18.08 0.16 -6.15
N PRO A 165 17.26 -0.62 -5.41
CA PRO A 165 17.62 -1.99 -5.09
C PRO A 165 17.97 -2.74 -6.38
N PRO A 166 19.04 -3.56 -6.38
CA PRO A 166 19.46 -4.26 -7.58
C PRO A 166 18.29 -5.04 -8.19
N ALA A 167 18.09 -4.90 -9.49
CA ALA A 167 17.22 -5.78 -10.25
C ALA A 167 17.98 -7.08 -10.49
N GLY A 168 17.45 -8.22 -10.05
CA GLY A 168 18.04 -9.54 -10.26
C GLY A 168 18.57 -10.20 -8.99
N ILE A 169 19.62 -11.01 -9.15
CA ILE A 169 20.24 -11.80 -8.08
C ILE A 169 21.00 -10.87 -7.15
N THR A 170 20.64 -10.90 -5.87
CA THR A 170 21.26 -10.10 -4.82
C THR A 170 22.33 -10.90 -4.09
N ILE A 171 22.15 -12.22 -3.97
CA ILE A 171 23.11 -13.16 -3.37
C ILE A 171 23.22 -14.38 -4.27
N SER A 172 24.44 -14.67 -4.71
CA SER A 172 24.75 -15.81 -5.58
C SER A 172 25.30 -16.97 -4.78
N GLY A 173 24.70 -18.14 -4.97
CA GLY A 173 25.19 -19.42 -4.47
C GLY A 173 24.48 -20.56 -5.20
N GLU A 174 24.79 -21.78 -4.81
CA GLU A 174 24.33 -22.97 -5.52
C GLU A 174 23.83 -24.03 -4.54
N VAL A 175 22.61 -24.51 -4.75
CA VAL A 175 22.12 -25.74 -4.12
C VAL A 175 22.83 -26.93 -4.76
N LYS A 176 23.79 -27.49 -4.05
CA LYS A 176 24.52 -28.68 -4.50
C LYS A 176 23.60 -29.90 -4.54
N ASP A 177 23.89 -30.83 -5.45
CA ASP A 177 23.20 -32.12 -5.57
C ASP A 177 21.66 -32.01 -5.72
N TYR A 178 21.17 -30.92 -6.31
CA TYR A 178 19.75 -30.73 -6.58
C TYR A 178 19.16 -31.87 -7.42
N VAL A 179 18.06 -32.45 -6.94
CA VAL A 179 17.28 -33.50 -7.59
C VAL A 179 16.08 -32.85 -8.31
N PRO A 180 15.89 -33.04 -9.62
CA PRO A 180 14.71 -32.53 -10.31
C PRO A 180 13.41 -33.10 -9.76
N VAL A 181 12.47 -32.23 -9.41
CA VAL A 181 11.15 -32.63 -8.92
C VAL A 181 10.33 -33.23 -10.05
N THR A 182 9.86 -34.46 -9.88
CA THR A 182 9.06 -35.20 -10.88
C THR A 182 7.57 -35.13 -10.58
N ASP A 183 6.74 -35.47 -11.58
CA ASP A 183 5.30 -35.61 -11.37
C ASP A 183 4.95 -36.63 -10.28
N GLU A 184 5.72 -37.72 -10.19
CA GLU A 184 5.49 -38.75 -9.17
C GLU A 184 5.77 -38.21 -7.77
N MET A 185 6.84 -37.43 -7.59
CA MET A 185 7.15 -36.77 -6.33
C MET A 185 6.04 -35.79 -5.92
N LEU A 186 5.41 -35.08 -6.87
CA LEU A 186 4.28 -34.21 -6.56
C LEU A 186 3.02 -34.99 -6.17
N ARG A 187 2.75 -36.14 -6.82
CA ARG A 187 1.58 -36.99 -6.50
C ARG A 187 1.77 -37.75 -5.19
N ARG A 188 3.00 -38.12 -4.87
CA ARG A 188 3.39 -38.88 -3.67
C ARG A 188 4.64 -38.25 -3.04
N PRO A 189 4.50 -37.08 -2.37
CA PRO A 189 5.63 -36.42 -1.74
C PRO A 189 6.29 -37.30 -0.69
N ASP A 190 7.61 -37.25 -0.60
CA ASP A 190 8.34 -37.78 0.54
C ASP A 190 7.86 -37.03 1.81
N PRO A 191 7.56 -37.71 2.93
CA PRO A 191 7.16 -37.04 4.17
C PRO A 191 8.16 -36.01 4.71
N ASN A 192 9.43 -36.08 4.31
CA ASN A 192 10.47 -35.11 4.66
C ASN A 192 10.47 -33.85 3.77
N ASP A 193 9.70 -33.86 2.68
CA ASP A 193 9.56 -32.74 1.75
C ASP A 193 8.19 -32.05 1.92
N TRP A 194 8.12 -30.79 1.49
CA TRP A 194 6.89 -29.99 1.41
C TRP A 194 6.86 -29.27 0.07
N LEU A 195 6.50 -29.99 -0.99
CA LEU A 195 6.69 -29.56 -2.38
C LEU A 195 5.60 -28.61 -2.92
N MET A 196 4.51 -28.41 -2.18
CA MET A 196 3.42 -27.55 -2.62
C MET A 196 2.65 -26.94 -1.46
N ILE A 197 1.93 -25.86 -1.75
CA ILE A 197 1.04 -25.25 -0.77
C ILE A 197 0.08 -26.30 -0.21
N ARG A 198 -0.01 -26.36 1.12
CA ARG A 198 -0.82 -27.35 1.85
C ARG A 198 -0.41 -28.82 1.69
N GLY A 199 0.82 -29.08 1.28
CA GLY A 199 1.52 -30.36 1.40
C GLY A 199 1.20 -31.40 0.31
N ASN A 200 -0.03 -31.45 -0.19
CA ASN A 200 -0.43 -32.38 -1.25
C ASN A 200 -1.54 -31.80 -2.14
N TYR A 201 -1.87 -32.49 -3.24
CA TYR A 201 -2.92 -32.06 -4.17
C TYR A 201 -4.32 -32.01 -3.55
N GLN A 202 -4.56 -32.74 -2.47
CA GLN A 202 -5.81 -32.71 -1.72
C GLN A 202 -5.86 -31.55 -0.69
N ALA A 203 -4.77 -30.79 -0.57
CA ALA A 203 -4.64 -29.60 0.24
C ALA A 203 -4.88 -29.80 1.75
N TRP A 204 -4.41 -30.91 2.31
CA TRP A 204 -4.70 -31.30 3.70
C TRP A 204 -3.97 -30.52 4.79
N ASN A 205 -2.84 -29.86 4.50
CA ASN A 205 -1.95 -29.27 5.52
C ASN A 205 -1.55 -30.29 6.61
N HIS A 206 -1.13 -31.49 6.22
CA HIS A 206 -0.82 -32.57 7.15
C HIS A 206 0.51 -33.25 6.78
N THR A 207 1.36 -33.53 7.77
CA THR A 207 2.59 -34.33 7.63
C THR A 207 2.43 -35.70 8.26
N ALA A 208 3.04 -36.72 7.66
CA ALA A 208 3.13 -38.06 8.24
C ALA A 208 4.28 -38.21 9.27
N LEU A 209 5.10 -37.17 9.47
CA LEU A 209 6.18 -37.17 10.46
C LEU A 209 5.60 -37.19 11.88
N THR A 210 6.24 -37.97 12.76
CA THR A 210 5.73 -38.23 14.12
C THR A 210 6.75 -37.95 15.22
N GLN A 211 7.92 -37.36 14.89
CA GLN A 211 8.96 -37.08 15.87
C GLN A 211 8.50 -36.11 16.97
N VAL A 212 7.73 -35.08 16.60
CA VAL A 212 7.10 -34.16 17.55
C VAL A 212 5.69 -34.66 17.85
N THR A 213 5.43 -34.93 19.12
CA THR A 213 4.19 -35.50 19.63
C THR A 213 3.61 -34.62 20.75
N LYS A 214 2.39 -34.94 21.20
CA LYS A 214 1.75 -34.26 22.34
C LYS A 214 2.57 -34.35 23.63
N ASP A 215 3.37 -35.41 23.77
CA ASP A 215 4.13 -35.68 25.00
C ASP A 215 5.44 -34.89 25.08
N ASN A 216 6.02 -34.54 23.92
CA ASN A 216 7.34 -33.87 23.83
C ASN A 216 7.31 -32.46 23.22
N VAL A 217 6.17 -31.97 22.69
CA VAL A 217 6.08 -30.63 22.06
C VAL A 217 6.51 -29.49 22.98
N ARG A 218 6.34 -29.66 24.29
CA ARG A 218 6.78 -28.72 25.33
C ARG A 218 8.30 -28.52 25.39
N ASP A 219 9.06 -29.46 24.84
CA ASP A 219 10.52 -29.44 24.85
C ASP A 219 11.11 -28.73 23.61
N LEU A 220 10.26 -28.23 22.70
CA LEU A 220 10.69 -27.50 21.51
C LEU A 220 11.55 -26.28 21.88
N ARG A 221 12.63 -26.10 21.12
CA ARG A 221 13.53 -24.95 21.20
C ARG A 221 13.64 -24.34 19.81
N LEU A 222 13.88 -23.03 19.77
CA LEU A 222 14.26 -22.35 18.54
C LEU A 222 15.57 -22.97 18.02
N ALA A 223 15.55 -23.53 16.82
CA ALA A 223 16.75 -24.05 16.16
C ALA A 223 17.55 -22.94 15.49
N TRP A 224 16.87 -22.08 14.71
CA TRP A 224 17.41 -20.90 14.08
C TRP A 224 16.29 -19.92 13.72
N VAL A 225 16.65 -18.67 13.41
CA VAL A 225 15.73 -17.62 12.94
C VAL A 225 16.33 -16.95 11.71
N TRP A 226 15.49 -16.60 10.75
CA TRP A 226 15.86 -15.84 9.56
C TRP A 226 14.97 -14.61 9.44
N ALA A 227 15.59 -13.44 9.25
CA ALA A 227 14.87 -12.18 9.09
C ALA A 227 14.36 -12.06 7.64
N MET A 228 13.05 -11.91 7.48
CA MET A 228 12.42 -11.69 6.18
C MET A 228 12.52 -10.22 5.74
N ASN A 229 12.42 -9.98 4.43
CA ASN A 229 12.52 -8.63 3.88
C ASN A 229 11.38 -7.72 4.36
N GLU A 230 11.73 -6.47 4.67
CA GLU A 230 10.77 -5.41 5.01
C GLU A 230 9.96 -4.96 3.78
N GLY A 231 8.79 -4.36 4.01
CA GLY A 231 8.03 -3.67 2.97
C GLY A 231 6.76 -4.38 2.47
N GLY A 232 6.23 -5.35 3.23
CA GLY A 232 4.92 -5.95 2.99
C GLY A 232 4.48 -6.92 4.09
N ALA A 233 3.27 -7.47 3.97
CA ALA A 233 2.80 -8.50 4.89
C ALA A 233 3.43 -9.87 4.58
N ASN A 234 3.81 -10.60 5.62
CA ASN A 234 4.38 -11.94 5.50
C ASN A 234 3.27 -13.00 5.56
N GLU A 235 2.94 -13.59 4.41
CA GLU A 235 2.01 -14.71 4.31
C GLU A 235 2.63 -15.98 3.68
N PRO A 236 3.95 -16.26 3.82
CA PRO A 236 4.59 -17.32 3.08
C PRO A 236 4.14 -18.72 3.52
N SER A 237 4.02 -19.61 2.55
CA SER A 237 4.03 -21.07 2.70
C SER A 237 5.30 -21.55 1.99
N PRO A 238 6.43 -21.69 2.71
CA PRO A 238 7.69 -22.11 2.11
C PRO A 238 7.57 -23.49 1.45
N LEU A 239 8.38 -23.74 0.43
CA LEU A 239 8.59 -25.08 -0.09
C LEU A 239 9.82 -25.69 0.58
N VAL A 240 9.79 -27.00 0.85
CA VAL A 240 10.95 -27.75 1.32
C VAL A 240 11.22 -28.89 0.36
N HIS A 241 12.43 -28.96 -0.20
CA HIS A 241 12.84 -30.07 -1.03
C HIS A 241 14.29 -30.45 -0.75
N ASN A 242 14.53 -31.71 -0.36
CA ASN A 242 15.86 -32.27 -0.14
C ASN A 242 16.73 -31.39 0.79
N GLY A 243 16.14 -30.92 1.90
CA GLY A 243 16.84 -30.09 2.89
C GLY A 243 16.98 -28.61 2.53
N ILE A 244 16.35 -28.14 1.46
CA ILE A 244 16.37 -26.73 1.05
C ILE A 244 15.00 -26.09 1.25
N ILE A 245 14.97 -24.92 1.89
CA ILE A 245 13.78 -24.09 2.02
C ILE A 245 13.78 -23.06 0.89
N TYR A 246 12.72 -23.03 0.09
CA TYR A 246 12.44 -21.94 -0.85
C TYR A 246 11.38 -21.01 -0.26
N LEU A 247 11.77 -19.76 0.01
CA LEU A 247 10.99 -18.79 0.77
C LEU A 247 10.61 -17.58 -0.10
N PRO A 248 9.32 -17.33 -0.36
CA PRO A 248 8.87 -16.07 -0.95
C PRO A 248 8.86 -14.96 0.11
N ASN A 249 9.33 -13.78 -0.29
CA ASN A 249 9.39 -12.57 0.52
C ASN A 249 8.67 -11.42 -0.20
N PRO A 250 8.17 -10.41 0.53
CA PRO A 250 7.66 -9.18 -0.08
C PRO A 250 8.64 -8.56 -1.09
N GLY A 251 8.09 -7.89 -2.10
CA GLY A 251 8.89 -7.26 -3.14
C GLY A 251 9.45 -8.20 -4.21
N ASN A 252 8.78 -9.33 -4.45
CA ASN A 252 9.17 -10.33 -5.46
C ASN A 252 10.52 -10.97 -5.18
N ILE A 253 10.90 -11.07 -3.90
CA ILE A 253 12.16 -11.69 -3.50
C ILE A 253 11.91 -13.16 -3.20
N VAL A 254 12.75 -14.03 -3.74
CA VAL A 254 12.76 -15.46 -3.44
C VAL A 254 14.15 -15.82 -2.93
N GLN A 255 14.18 -16.57 -1.83
CA GLN A 255 15.39 -17.03 -1.19
C GLN A 255 15.42 -18.56 -1.17
N ALA A 256 16.60 -19.15 -1.32
CA ALA A 256 16.85 -20.55 -0.95
C ALA A 256 17.76 -20.60 0.27
N LEU A 257 17.37 -21.38 1.28
CA LEU A 257 18.12 -21.54 2.52
C LEU A 257 18.37 -23.02 2.82
N ASP A 258 19.48 -23.33 3.48
CA ASP A 258 19.67 -24.65 4.12
C ASP A 258 18.66 -24.80 5.26
N ALA A 259 17.81 -25.83 5.22
CA ALA A 259 16.73 -26.02 6.17
C ALA A 259 17.22 -26.32 7.61
N ARG A 260 18.43 -26.86 7.74
CA ARG A 260 19.02 -27.26 9.02
C ARG A 260 19.71 -26.09 9.70
N THR A 261 20.41 -25.23 8.96
CA THR A 261 21.21 -24.13 9.51
C THR A 261 20.54 -22.76 9.38
N GLY A 262 19.61 -22.59 8.45
CA GLY A 262 19.05 -21.30 8.08
C GLY A 262 20.01 -20.43 7.25
N GLU A 263 21.13 -20.99 6.76
CA GLU A 263 22.08 -20.27 5.91
C GLU A 263 21.47 -19.98 4.54
N LEU A 264 21.53 -18.72 4.11
CA LEU A 264 21.09 -18.31 2.79
C LEU A 264 22.06 -18.80 1.72
N ILE A 265 21.53 -19.52 0.73
CA ILE A 265 22.26 -20.08 -0.40
C ILE A 265 22.21 -19.09 -1.57
N TRP A 266 21.01 -18.68 -2.00
CA TRP A 266 20.83 -17.69 -3.05
C TRP A 266 19.60 -16.81 -2.78
N GLU A 267 19.63 -15.59 -3.29
CA GLU A 267 18.49 -14.65 -3.27
C GLU A 267 18.32 -13.98 -4.63
N THR A 268 17.09 -14.01 -5.13
CA THR A 268 16.72 -13.39 -6.41
C THR A 268 15.49 -12.52 -6.25
N ARG A 269 15.55 -11.31 -6.77
CA ARG A 269 14.34 -10.54 -7.06
C ARG A 269 13.76 -10.97 -8.41
N ALA A 270 12.70 -11.76 -8.36
CA ALA A 270 12.06 -12.41 -9.50
C ALA A 270 11.36 -11.45 -10.49
N SER A 271 11.37 -10.13 -10.29
CA SER A 271 10.92 -9.20 -11.33
C SER A 271 11.68 -7.87 -11.30
N SER A 272 11.99 -7.35 -12.48
CA SER A 272 12.89 -6.22 -12.71
C SER A 272 12.21 -4.88 -13.00
N GLY A 273 10.87 -4.76 -12.96
CA GLY A 273 10.24 -3.46 -13.21
C GLY A 273 8.72 -3.42 -13.13
N GLY A 274 8.19 -2.22 -12.86
CA GLY A 274 6.76 -1.93 -12.69
C GLY A 274 6.45 -1.46 -11.27
N GLN A 275 5.44 -0.61 -11.11
CA GLN A 275 4.91 -0.36 -9.77
C GLN A 275 4.43 -1.70 -9.20
N GLN A 276 4.88 -2.02 -7.98
CA GLN A 276 4.24 -3.09 -7.22
C GLN A 276 2.75 -2.81 -7.19
N SER A 277 1.92 -3.82 -7.52
CA SER A 277 0.48 -3.63 -7.51
C SER A 277 0.04 -3.12 -6.13
N GLY A 278 -0.91 -2.18 -6.12
CA GLY A 278 -1.53 -1.71 -4.89
C GLY A 278 -2.07 -2.91 -4.07
N GLY A 279 -1.73 -2.96 -2.78
CA GLY A 279 -2.04 -4.08 -1.89
C GLY A 279 -0.96 -4.27 -0.82
N THR A 280 -1.04 -5.37 -0.05
CA THR A 280 -0.11 -5.67 1.05
C THR A 280 1.31 -6.05 0.59
N GLY A 281 1.53 -6.22 -0.72
CA GLY A 281 2.78 -6.75 -1.27
C GLY A 281 3.08 -8.20 -0.85
N ALA A 282 2.11 -8.87 -0.20
CA ALA A 282 2.28 -10.20 0.34
C ALA A 282 2.43 -11.23 -0.78
N MET A 283 3.36 -12.15 -0.55
CA MET A 283 3.57 -13.32 -1.40
C MET A 283 3.30 -14.56 -0.58
N ARG A 284 2.43 -15.44 -1.10
CA ARG A 284 1.95 -16.59 -0.36
C ARG A 284 2.73 -17.84 -0.67
N ASN A 285 2.79 -18.23 -1.94
CA ASN A 285 3.31 -19.52 -2.30
C ASN A 285 4.16 -19.45 -3.56
N LEU A 286 5.00 -20.47 -3.68
CA LEU A 286 5.76 -20.81 -4.86
C LEU A 286 5.20 -22.13 -5.40
N ALA A 287 5.65 -22.52 -6.59
CA ALA A 287 5.57 -23.91 -7.06
C ALA A 287 6.96 -24.39 -7.45
N ILE A 288 7.20 -25.70 -7.43
CA ILE A 288 8.47 -26.31 -7.84
C ILE A 288 8.19 -27.48 -8.78
N TYR A 289 8.93 -27.56 -9.87
CA TYR A 289 8.85 -28.66 -10.83
C TYR A 289 10.14 -28.74 -11.64
N GLN A 290 10.63 -29.96 -11.86
CA GLN A 290 11.94 -30.23 -12.43
C GLN A 290 13.02 -29.40 -11.73
N ASP A 291 13.75 -28.59 -12.48
CA ASP A 291 14.83 -27.72 -12.05
C ASP A 291 14.39 -26.28 -11.77
N LYS A 292 13.08 -26.03 -11.59
CA LYS A 292 12.55 -24.66 -11.50
C LYS A 292 11.64 -24.42 -10.30
N VAL A 293 11.76 -23.21 -9.77
CA VAL A 293 10.81 -22.59 -8.85
C VAL A 293 10.00 -21.55 -9.62
N PHE A 294 8.68 -21.61 -9.52
CA PHE A 294 7.76 -20.71 -10.21
C PHE A 294 7.19 -19.67 -9.25
N VAL A 295 7.21 -18.42 -9.69
CA VAL A 295 6.87 -17.23 -8.90
C VAL A 295 5.77 -16.48 -9.63
N ALA A 296 4.61 -16.32 -8.98
CA ALA A 296 3.60 -15.36 -9.39
C ALA A 296 3.91 -14.02 -8.70
N THR A 297 4.36 -13.04 -9.47
CA THR A 297 4.87 -11.78 -8.93
C THR A 297 3.75 -10.77 -8.68
N THR A 298 4.01 -9.82 -7.79
CA THR A 298 3.05 -8.76 -7.42
C THR A 298 2.75 -7.78 -8.55
N ASN A 299 3.56 -7.76 -9.61
CA ASN A 299 3.34 -6.96 -10.82
C ASN A 299 2.76 -7.77 -12.00
N ALA A 300 2.12 -8.91 -11.71
CA ALA A 300 1.42 -9.75 -12.69
C ALA A 300 2.34 -10.38 -13.76
N HIS A 301 3.52 -10.83 -13.36
CA HIS A 301 4.36 -11.72 -14.15
C HIS A 301 4.30 -13.14 -13.57
N LEU A 302 4.50 -14.13 -14.43
CA LEU A 302 4.89 -15.47 -14.04
C LEU A 302 6.36 -15.63 -14.38
N VAL A 303 7.16 -16.04 -13.41
CA VAL A 303 8.61 -16.15 -13.55
C VAL A 303 9.05 -17.54 -13.12
N ALA A 304 9.93 -18.16 -13.90
CA ALA A 304 10.63 -19.36 -13.47
C ALA A 304 12.08 -19.02 -13.13
N LEU A 305 12.47 -19.38 -11.91
CA LEU A 305 13.84 -19.34 -11.45
C LEU A 305 14.42 -20.75 -11.50
N ASN A 306 15.71 -20.86 -11.80
CA ASN A 306 16.44 -22.11 -11.64
C ASN A 306 16.51 -22.41 -10.15
N ALA A 307 15.99 -23.57 -9.72
CA ALA A 307 15.90 -23.95 -8.31
C ALA A 307 17.28 -24.12 -7.65
N ARG A 308 18.33 -24.35 -8.45
CA ARG A 308 19.71 -24.53 -7.99
C ARG A 308 20.42 -23.20 -7.75
N THR A 309 20.26 -22.22 -8.64
CA THR A 309 21.06 -20.99 -8.66
C THR A 309 20.27 -19.72 -8.38
N GLY A 310 18.95 -19.78 -8.46
CA GLY A 310 18.07 -18.60 -8.41
C GLY A 310 18.02 -17.81 -9.71
N ASP A 311 18.75 -18.20 -10.76
CA ASP A 311 18.77 -17.50 -12.04
C ASP A 311 17.39 -17.50 -12.71
N THR A 312 16.96 -16.35 -13.26
CA THR A 312 15.74 -16.31 -14.08
C THR A 312 15.92 -17.13 -15.35
N VAL A 313 15.11 -18.18 -15.50
CA VAL A 313 15.04 -19.00 -16.71
C VAL A 313 14.13 -18.33 -17.75
N TRP A 314 12.97 -17.84 -17.32
CA TRP A 314 12.06 -17.06 -18.15
C TRP A 314 11.16 -16.18 -17.29
N ASP A 315 10.63 -15.13 -17.91
CA ASP A 315 9.72 -14.15 -17.32
C ASP A 315 8.63 -13.80 -18.34
N VAL A 316 7.36 -13.98 -17.98
CA VAL A 316 6.20 -13.71 -18.83
C VAL A 316 5.20 -12.80 -18.11
N ALA A 317 4.96 -11.61 -18.68
CA ALA A 317 3.89 -10.73 -18.24
C ALA A 317 2.51 -11.32 -18.56
N GLN A 318 1.65 -11.45 -17.56
CA GLN A 318 0.26 -11.92 -17.74
C GLN A 318 -0.65 -10.83 -18.32
N TYR A 319 -0.25 -9.56 -18.21
CA TYR A 319 -0.94 -8.39 -18.78
C TYR A 319 -0.16 -7.80 -19.97
N ALA A 320 -0.02 -8.55 -21.06
CA ALA A 320 0.13 -7.88 -22.36
C ALA A 320 -1.25 -7.33 -22.73
N ALA A 321 -1.47 -6.03 -22.51
CA ALA A 321 -2.61 -5.33 -23.07
C ALA A 321 -2.75 -5.74 -24.54
N ARG A 322 -3.91 -6.30 -24.90
CA ARG A 322 -4.36 -6.39 -26.29
C ARG A 322 -4.40 -4.97 -26.85
N ARG A 323 -3.27 -4.43 -27.29
CA ARG A 323 -3.22 -3.23 -28.10
C ARG A 323 -3.68 -3.63 -29.50
N ARG A 324 -4.97 -3.36 -29.74
CA ARG A 324 -5.63 -3.07 -31.03
C ARG A 324 -5.07 -3.83 -32.23
N ARG A 325 -5.75 -4.93 -32.59
CA ARG A 325 -5.73 -5.47 -33.96
C ARG A 325 -7.09 -5.26 -34.67
N ASP A 326 -7.89 -4.29 -34.21
CA ASP A 326 -9.29 -4.09 -34.64
C ASP A 326 -9.63 -2.63 -35.06
N LEU A 327 -8.69 -1.84 -35.58
CA LEU A 327 -9.00 -0.50 -36.13
C LEU A 327 -8.50 -0.27 -37.58
N ASP A 328 -8.32 -1.32 -38.38
CA ASP A 328 -7.95 -1.17 -39.79
C ASP A 328 -8.89 -1.90 -40.77
N HIS A 329 -10.18 -1.95 -40.43
CA HIS A 329 -11.24 -2.30 -41.39
C HIS A 329 -12.27 -1.18 -41.45
N GLY A 330 -11.95 -0.18 -42.26
CA GLY A 330 -12.82 0.94 -42.55
C GLY A 330 -12.29 1.85 -43.65
N LYS A 331 -11.92 1.26 -44.80
CA LYS A 331 -11.92 2.00 -46.06
C LYS A 331 -13.39 2.18 -46.48
N LEU A 332 -13.87 3.42 -46.44
CA LEU A 332 -14.80 3.97 -47.43
C LEU A 332 -14.02 4.97 -48.27
#